data_AF-A0A7Z9QL02-F1
#
_entry.id   AF-A0A7Z9QL02-F1
#
_cell.length_a   1.000
_cell.length_b   1.000
_cell.length_c   1.000
_cell.angle_alpha   90.00
_cell.angle_beta   90.00
_cell.angle_gamma   90.00
#
_symmetry.space_group_name_H-M   'P 1'
#
loop_
_entity.id
_entity.type
_entity.pdbx_description
1 polymer ?
#
loop_
_entity_poly.entity_id
_entity_poly.type
_entity_poly.pdbx_seq_one_letter_code
_entity_poly.pdbx_strand_id
1 'polypeptide(L)'
;ATARHAARKARELVQRKNVLTGSGLPGKLADCGNSDPSVCEIYLVEGDSAGGTAKQGRDRETQAIMPLRGKILNVEKAMEHKIYENEEIKNIFTALGVTIGTEEDSKALNIEKLRYHKIVIMCDADVDGSHITTLILTFFFRYMKVLVEKGYIYIASPPLYLVKKGKNQKYCWDEPQRLAAVKELAGEGKEESVHVQRYKGLGEMNASQLWETTMNPEIRTMKLVTIDSAAEADHVFSMLMGDEVAPRREFIETHAKYANLDI
;
A
#
# COMPACT_ATOMS: atom_id res chain seq x y z
N ALA A 1 13.02 -30.09 12.35
CA ALA A 1 12.80 -30.71 11.03
C ALA A 1 11.41 -30.40 10.46
N THR A 2 10.34 -30.50 11.26
CA THR A 2 8.93 -30.31 10.86
C THR A 2 8.61 -28.91 10.34
N ALA A 3 9.06 -27.84 11.02
CA ALA A 3 8.80 -26.46 10.60
C ALA A 3 9.45 -26.09 9.26
N ARG A 4 10.70 -26.53 9.02
CA ARG A 4 11.40 -26.33 7.73
C ARG A 4 10.72 -27.09 6.60
N HIS A 5 10.26 -28.32 6.87
CA HIS A 5 9.54 -29.11 5.88
C HIS A 5 8.17 -28.51 5.54
N ALA A 6 7.47 -27.96 6.54
CA ALA A 6 6.21 -27.24 6.34
C ALA A 6 6.43 -25.96 5.52
N ALA A 7 7.47 -25.17 5.83
CA ALA A 7 7.82 -23.97 5.06
C ALA A 7 8.18 -24.29 3.61
N ARG A 8 9.00 -25.33 3.36
CA ARG A 8 9.32 -25.80 2.00
C ARG A 8 8.05 -26.17 1.22
N LYS A 9 7.18 -26.97 1.82
CA LYS A 9 5.91 -27.39 1.21
C LYS A 9 4.98 -26.19 0.95
N ALA A 10 4.97 -25.20 1.84
CA ALA A 10 4.17 -24.00 1.68
C ALA A 10 4.69 -23.09 0.56
N ARG A 11 6.01 -22.95 0.39
CA ARG A 11 6.61 -22.27 -0.77
C ARG A 11 6.28 -22.96 -2.09
N GLU A 12 6.36 -24.30 -2.13
CA GLU A 12 5.97 -25.08 -3.30
C GLU A 12 4.48 -24.88 -3.65
N LEU A 13 3.60 -24.71 -2.66
CA LEU A 13 2.17 -24.44 -2.90
C LEU A 13 1.93 -23.08 -3.57
N VAL A 14 2.71 -22.04 -3.22
CA VAL A 14 2.67 -20.73 -3.90
C VAL A 14 3.11 -20.85 -5.35
N GLN A 15 4.11 -21.70 -5.63
CA GLN A 15 4.62 -21.92 -7.00
C GLN A 15 3.68 -22.77 -7.87
N ARG A 16 3.05 -23.82 -7.32
CA ARG A 16 2.30 -24.82 -8.11
C ARG A 16 0.96 -24.32 -8.67
N LYS A 17 0.32 -23.32 -8.05
CA LYS A 17 -0.95 -22.76 -8.58
C LYS A 17 -0.80 -22.12 -9.97
N ASN A 18 0.41 -21.81 -10.41
CA ASN A 18 0.67 -21.20 -11.72
C ASN A 18 0.76 -22.18 -12.90
N VAL A 19 0.88 -23.50 -12.66
CA VAL A 19 1.33 -24.44 -13.71
C VAL A 19 0.18 -25.10 -14.50
N LEU A 20 -1.05 -25.15 -13.98
CA LEU A 20 -2.10 -26.02 -14.55
C LEU A 20 -3.40 -25.35 -14.99
N THR A 21 -3.57 -24.03 -14.83
CA THR A 21 -4.80 -23.32 -15.26
C THR A 21 -4.46 -21.96 -15.87
N GLY A 22 -4.97 -21.67 -17.07
CA GLY A 22 -4.83 -20.37 -17.74
C GLY A 22 -5.21 -19.20 -16.83
N SER A 23 -4.38 -18.15 -16.84
CA SER A 23 -4.44 -16.94 -16.00
C SER A 23 -4.93 -17.20 -14.56
N GLY A 24 -4.15 -17.96 -13.77
CA GLY A 24 -4.43 -18.27 -12.35
C GLY A 24 -4.31 -17.08 -11.39
N LEU A 25 -4.76 -15.89 -11.81
CA LEU A 25 -4.73 -14.65 -11.02
C LEU A 25 -5.72 -14.72 -9.84
N PRO A 26 -5.47 -13.97 -8.75
CA PRO A 26 -6.42 -13.89 -7.64
C PRO A 26 -7.79 -13.40 -8.10
N GLY A 27 -8.89 -14.05 -7.67
CA GLY A 27 -10.25 -13.65 -8.10
C GLY A 27 -10.66 -12.23 -7.69
N LYS A 28 -9.96 -11.63 -6.71
CA LYS A 28 -10.15 -10.25 -6.26
C LYS A 28 -9.35 -9.21 -7.05
N LEU A 29 -8.36 -9.65 -7.85
CA LEU A 29 -7.55 -8.77 -8.68
C LEU A 29 -8.39 -8.28 -9.85
N ALA A 30 -8.56 -6.96 -9.95
CA ALA A 30 -8.95 -6.33 -11.21
C ALA A 30 -7.66 -6.01 -11.97
N ASP A 31 -7.33 -6.80 -12.99
CA ASP A 31 -6.09 -6.65 -13.74
C ASP A 31 -6.14 -5.51 -14.77
N CYS A 32 -4.99 -5.05 -15.28
CA CYS A 32 -4.88 -4.10 -16.38
C CYS A 32 -4.74 -4.79 -17.74
N GLY A 33 -5.04 -4.07 -18.83
CA GLY A 33 -5.01 -4.60 -20.20
C GLY A 33 -3.60 -4.72 -20.79
N ASN A 34 -2.66 -3.88 -20.35
CA ASN A 34 -1.29 -3.86 -20.86
C ASN A 34 -0.42 -4.93 -20.16
N SER A 35 0.47 -5.54 -20.93
CA SER A 35 1.38 -6.60 -20.48
C SER A 35 2.81 -6.14 -20.23
N ASP A 36 3.17 -4.89 -20.55
CA ASP A 36 4.49 -4.32 -20.28
C ASP A 36 4.59 -3.89 -18.81
N PRO A 37 5.38 -4.59 -17.98
CA PRO A 37 5.48 -4.30 -16.55
C PRO A 37 5.98 -2.88 -16.26
N SER A 38 6.72 -2.25 -17.18
CA SER A 38 7.32 -0.93 -16.98
C SER A 38 6.31 0.22 -16.96
N VAL A 39 5.18 0.05 -17.65
CA VAL A 39 4.08 1.01 -17.68
C VAL A 39 2.94 0.60 -16.76
N CYS A 40 2.87 -0.67 -16.38
CA CYS A 40 1.81 -1.20 -15.54
C CYS A 40 2.07 -0.95 -14.05
N GLU A 41 0.99 -0.59 -13.36
CA GLU A 41 0.98 -0.36 -11.92
C GLU A 41 -0.12 -1.15 -11.22
N ILE A 42 0.12 -1.57 -9.99
CA ILE A 42 -0.87 -2.25 -9.15
C ILE A 42 -1.10 -1.46 -7.87
N TYR A 43 -2.37 -1.23 -7.52
CA TYR A 43 -2.76 -0.62 -6.27
C TYR A 43 -3.19 -1.69 -5.27
N LEU A 44 -2.50 -1.72 -4.12
CA LEU A 44 -2.87 -2.48 -2.94
C LEU A 44 -3.81 -1.59 -2.10
N VAL A 45 -5.11 -1.83 -2.19
CA VAL A 45 -6.13 -0.93 -1.64
C VAL A 45 -6.67 -1.47 -0.33
N GLU A 46 -6.79 -0.62 0.68
CA GLU A 46 -7.46 -0.96 1.93
C GLU A 46 -8.97 -1.18 1.73
N GLY A 47 -9.42 -2.43 1.86
CA GLY A 47 -10.84 -2.79 1.86
C GLY A 47 -11.49 -2.88 0.47
N ASP A 48 -12.56 -3.67 0.40
CA ASP A 48 -13.32 -3.90 -0.83
C ASP A 48 -14.08 -2.65 -1.30
N SER A 49 -14.48 -1.77 -0.38
CA SER A 49 -15.23 -0.54 -0.69
C SER A 49 -14.37 0.42 -1.51
N ALA A 50 -13.22 0.85 -0.96
CA ALA A 50 -12.27 1.69 -1.68
C ALA A 50 -11.72 0.97 -2.92
N GLY A 51 -11.49 -0.34 -2.84
CA GLY A 51 -11.11 -1.16 -4.00
C GLY A 51 -12.14 -1.14 -5.14
N GLY A 52 -13.44 -1.13 -4.82
CA GLY A 52 -14.52 -1.00 -5.79
C GLY A 52 -14.54 0.37 -6.47
N THR A 53 -14.41 1.44 -5.69
CA THR A 53 -14.29 2.82 -6.21
C THR A 53 -13.06 2.98 -7.09
N ALA A 54 -11.89 2.49 -6.65
CA ALA A 54 -10.64 2.51 -7.42
C ALA A 54 -10.78 1.72 -8.73
N LYS A 55 -11.41 0.54 -8.70
CA LYS A 55 -11.68 -0.25 -9.91
C LYS A 55 -12.52 0.51 -10.93
N GLN A 56 -13.46 1.34 -10.48
CA GLN A 56 -14.30 2.14 -11.36
C GLN A 56 -13.56 3.35 -11.94
N GLY A 57 -12.70 4.02 -11.14
CA GLY A 57 -12.01 5.25 -11.53
C GLY A 57 -10.67 5.08 -12.24
N ARG A 58 -10.07 3.88 -12.21
CA ARG A 58 -8.76 3.60 -12.79
C ARG A 58 -8.69 3.72 -14.31
N ASP A 59 -7.49 3.94 -14.82
CA ASP A 59 -7.15 3.59 -16.20
C ASP A 59 -6.97 2.06 -16.31
N ARG A 60 -7.87 1.41 -17.05
CA ARG A 60 -7.88 -0.06 -17.18
C ARG A 60 -6.74 -0.58 -18.05
N GLU A 61 -6.12 0.26 -18.87
CA GLU A 61 -4.99 -0.16 -19.70
C GLU A 61 -3.74 -0.38 -18.84
N THR A 62 -3.46 0.50 -17.88
CA THR A 62 -2.19 0.51 -17.15
C THR A 62 -2.30 0.21 -15.65
N GLN A 63 -3.48 0.35 -15.03
CA GLN A 63 -3.63 0.27 -13.58
C GLN A 63 -4.41 -0.97 -13.16
N ALA A 64 -3.82 -1.84 -12.36
CA ALA A 64 -4.45 -2.98 -11.70
C ALA A 64 -4.85 -2.63 -10.26
N ILE A 65 -5.96 -3.20 -9.75
CA ILE A 65 -6.46 -2.96 -8.39
C ILE A 65 -6.57 -4.29 -7.66
N MET A 66 -5.92 -4.39 -6.50
CA MET A 66 -6.03 -5.54 -5.60
C MET A 66 -6.48 -5.07 -4.21
N PRO A 67 -7.78 -5.24 -3.89
CA PRO A 67 -8.29 -4.97 -2.56
C PRO A 67 -7.69 -5.94 -1.54
N LEU A 68 -7.33 -5.41 -0.37
CA LEU A 68 -6.84 -6.16 0.79
C LEU A 68 -7.93 -6.22 1.84
N ARG A 69 -8.17 -7.41 2.41
CA ARG A 69 -9.21 -7.59 3.42
C ARG A 69 -8.60 -7.72 4.82
N GLY A 70 -9.06 -6.85 5.71
CA GLY A 70 -8.58 -6.81 7.09
C GLY A 70 -7.10 -6.42 7.16
N LYS A 71 -6.53 -6.60 8.36
CA LYS A 71 -5.11 -6.33 8.60
C LYS A 71 -4.27 -7.48 8.05
N ILE A 72 -3.23 -7.14 7.27
CA ILE A 72 -2.27 -8.13 6.80
C ILE A 72 -1.61 -8.83 7.99
N LEU A 73 -1.33 -10.13 7.85
CA LEU A 73 -0.61 -10.89 8.86
C LEU A 73 0.75 -10.25 9.14
N ASN A 74 1.04 -9.93 10.40
CA ASN A 74 2.36 -9.46 10.80
C ASN A 74 3.39 -10.58 10.59
N VAL A 75 4.18 -10.45 9.53
CA VAL A 75 5.16 -11.46 9.13
C VAL A 75 6.41 -11.50 10.03
N GLU A 76 6.62 -10.47 10.85
CA GLU A 76 7.73 -10.44 11.81
C GLU A 76 7.52 -11.46 12.94
N LYS A 77 6.27 -11.61 13.38
CA LYS A 77 5.88 -12.54 14.46
C LYS A 77 5.42 -13.90 13.95
N ALA A 78 4.93 -13.94 12.72
CA ALA A 78 4.31 -15.14 12.20
C ALA A 78 5.37 -16.19 11.84
N MET A 79 5.07 -17.45 12.18
CA MET A 79 5.87 -18.57 11.70
C MET A 79 5.79 -18.66 10.17
N GLU A 80 6.91 -18.97 9.53
CA GLU A 80 7.06 -18.97 8.07
C GLU A 80 5.98 -19.76 7.32
N HIS A 81 5.57 -20.95 7.79
CA HIS A 81 4.51 -21.72 7.14
C HIS A 81 3.15 -20.98 7.14
N LYS A 82 2.81 -20.26 8.23
CA LYS A 82 1.57 -19.48 8.32
C LYS A 82 1.55 -18.31 7.35
N ILE A 83 2.71 -17.74 7.06
CA ILE A 83 2.88 -16.64 6.12
C ILE A 83 2.53 -17.12 4.71
N TYR A 84 3.11 -18.23 4.28
CA TYR A 84 2.82 -18.83 2.98
C TYR A 84 1.45 -19.49 2.88
N GLU A 85 0.80 -19.81 4.01
CA GLU A 85 -0.58 -20.30 4.06
C GLU A 85 -1.62 -19.17 4.03
N ASN A 86 -1.23 -17.93 4.36
CA ASN A 86 -2.12 -16.78 4.38
C ASN A 86 -2.59 -16.41 2.96
N GLU A 87 -3.90 -16.32 2.77
CA GLU A 87 -4.50 -16.07 1.45
C GLU A 87 -4.19 -14.67 0.91
N GLU A 88 -4.13 -13.63 1.75
CA GLU A 88 -3.79 -12.28 1.30
C GLU A 88 -2.35 -12.22 0.78
N ILE A 89 -1.42 -12.85 1.48
CA ILE A 89 -0.01 -12.94 1.07
C ILE A 89 0.13 -13.76 -0.21
N LYS A 90 -0.49 -14.95 -0.29
CA LYS A 90 -0.53 -15.75 -1.53
C LYS A 90 -1.05 -14.94 -2.71
N ASN A 91 -2.13 -14.18 -2.50
CA ASN A 91 -2.71 -13.34 -3.54
C ASN A 91 -1.74 -12.25 -4.00
N ILE A 92 -0.95 -11.66 -3.11
CA ILE A 92 0.10 -10.70 -3.49
C ILE A 92 1.18 -11.36 -4.35
N PHE A 93 1.70 -12.53 -3.93
CA PHE A 93 2.68 -13.28 -4.74
C PHE A 93 2.14 -13.57 -6.15
N THR A 94 0.93 -14.12 -6.23
CA THR A 94 0.30 -14.48 -7.51
C THR A 94 0.00 -13.25 -8.36
N ALA A 95 -0.52 -12.16 -7.78
CA ALA A 95 -0.81 -10.94 -8.50
C ALA A 95 0.46 -10.33 -9.11
N LEU A 96 1.53 -10.23 -8.32
CA LEU A 96 2.81 -9.68 -8.79
C LEU A 96 3.53 -10.60 -9.79
N GLY A 97 3.19 -11.89 -9.85
CA GLY A 97 3.86 -12.87 -10.70
C GLY A 97 5.23 -13.31 -10.18
N VAL A 98 5.50 -13.08 -8.88
CA VAL A 98 6.78 -13.41 -8.24
C VAL A 98 6.71 -14.74 -7.51
N THR A 99 7.85 -15.41 -7.39
CA THR A 99 7.97 -16.69 -6.68
C THR A 99 9.18 -16.66 -5.74
N ILE A 100 9.22 -17.58 -4.77
CA ILE A 100 10.39 -17.78 -3.91
C ILE A 100 11.21 -18.93 -4.46
N GLY A 101 12.52 -18.73 -4.64
CA GLY A 101 13.46 -19.70 -5.18
C GLY A 101 13.97 -19.30 -6.57
N THR A 102 15.28 -19.26 -6.71
CA THR A 102 16.02 -19.19 -7.98
C THR A 102 16.83 -20.47 -8.17
N GLU A 103 17.45 -20.65 -9.33
CA GLU A 103 18.37 -21.78 -9.57
C GLU A 103 19.52 -21.81 -8.56
N GLU A 104 19.95 -20.64 -8.09
CA GLU A 104 21.11 -20.45 -7.20
C GLU A 104 20.72 -20.40 -5.71
N ASP A 105 19.55 -19.85 -5.38
CA ASP A 105 19.07 -19.71 -4.00
C ASP A 105 17.58 -20.02 -3.87
N SER A 106 17.28 -21.14 -3.20
CA SER A 106 15.94 -21.61 -2.83
C SER A 106 15.11 -20.65 -1.94
N LYS A 107 15.72 -19.59 -1.40
CA LYS A 107 15.10 -18.58 -0.54
C LYS A 107 14.98 -17.21 -1.19
N ALA A 108 15.71 -16.94 -2.26
CA ALA A 108 15.68 -15.65 -2.95
C ALA A 108 14.32 -15.40 -3.63
N LEU A 109 13.90 -14.13 -3.74
CA LEU A 109 12.72 -13.78 -4.53
C LEU A 109 13.08 -13.81 -6.02
N ASN A 110 12.38 -14.63 -6.81
CA ASN A 110 12.43 -14.58 -8.27
C ASN A 110 11.40 -13.54 -8.77
N ILE A 111 11.91 -12.56 -9.52
CA ILE A 111 11.16 -11.43 -10.09
C ILE A 111 11.16 -11.43 -11.63
N GLU A 112 11.61 -12.49 -12.29
CA GLU A 112 11.69 -12.59 -13.77
C GLU A 112 10.33 -12.40 -14.44
N LYS A 113 9.25 -12.82 -13.77
CA LYS A 113 7.87 -12.70 -14.24
C LYS A 113 7.10 -11.58 -13.52
N LEU A 114 7.81 -10.61 -12.93
CA LEU A 114 7.19 -9.48 -12.27
C LEU A 114 6.29 -8.72 -13.26
N ARG A 115 5.05 -8.48 -12.84
CA ARG A 115 3.98 -7.96 -13.72
C ARG A 115 3.80 -6.45 -13.64
N TYR A 116 4.29 -5.81 -12.59
CA TYR A 116 4.13 -4.37 -12.33
C TYR A 116 5.42 -3.81 -11.75
N HIS A 117 6.00 -2.80 -12.41
CA HIS A 117 7.17 -2.06 -11.90
C HIS A 117 6.78 -0.92 -10.96
N LYS A 118 5.48 -0.74 -10.73
CA LYS A 118 4.96 0.21 -9.75
C LYS A 118 3.89 -0.45 -8.90
N ILE A 119 4.19 -0.60 -7.62
CA ILE A 119 3.33 -1.19 -6.61
C ILE A 119 2.96 -0.06 -5.65
N VAL A 120 1.71 0.37 -5.67
CA VAL A 120 1.22 1.51 -4.91
C VAL A 120 0.39 1.01 -3.73
N ILE A 121 0.82 1.33 -2.52
CA ILE A 121 0.05 1.11 -1.30
C ILE A 121 -0.92 2.28 -1.13
N MET A 122 -2.22 1.99 -1.13
CA MET A 122 -3.28 3.00 -1.05
C MET A 122 -4.21 2.66 0.12
N CYS A 123 -3.88 3.21 1.28
CA CYS A 123 -4.59 3.05 2.55
C CYS A 123 -5.21 4.37 3.01
N ASP A 124 -6.13 4.29 3.97
CA ASP A 124 -6.81 5.45 4.52
C ASP A 124 -5.83 6.34 5.32
N ALA A 125 -6.10 7.66 5.35
CA ALA A 125 -5.27 8.63 6.06
C ALA A 125 -5.60 8.67 7.56
N ASP A 126 -5.79 7.49 8.16
CA ASP A 126 -6.11 7.31 9.57
C ASP A 126 -5.12 6.36 10.27
N VAL A 127 -5.40 6.05 11.53
CA VAL A 127 -4.55 5.19 12.36
C VAL A 127 -4.53 3.73 11.88
N ASP A 128 -5.62 3.24 11.30
CA ASP A 128 -5.73 1.87 10.82
C ASP A 128 -5.02 1.71 9.47
N GLY A 129 -5.17 2.68 8.56
CA GLY A 129 -4.43 2.73 7.31
C GLY A 129 -2.92 2.86 7.51
N SER A 130 -2.48 3.64 8.50
CA SER A 130 -1.06 3.71 8.91
C SER A 130 -0.53 2.36 9.40
N HIS A 131 -1.35 1.62 10.16
CA HIS A 131 -1.00 0.28 10.63
C HIS A 131 -0.93 -0.73 9.48
N ILE A 132 -1.90 -0.74 8.57
CA ILE A 132 -1.89 -1.61 7.38
C ILE A 132 -0.69 -1.30 6.50
N THR A 133 -0.39 -0.03 6.27
CA THR A 133 0.80 0.41 5.53
C THR A 133 2.06 -0.15 6.17
N THR A 134 2.20 -0.06 7.50
CA THR A 134 3.35 -0.61 8.24
C THR A 134 3.48 -2.13 8.07
N LEU A 135 2.36 -2.87 8.13
CA LEU A 135 2.35 -4.32 7.91
C LEU A 135 2.77 -4.69 6.48
N ILE A 136 2.27 -3.96 5.48
CA ILE A 136 2.66 -4.16 4.07
C ILE A 136 4.15 -3.86 3.88
N LEU A 137 4.65 -2.74 4.42
CA LEU A 137 6.07 -2.39 4.34
C LEU A 137 6.95 -3.44 5.02
N THR A 138 6.54 -3.96 6.17
CA THR A 138 7.23 -5.06 6.86
C THR A 138 7.29 -6.29 5.95
N PHE A 139 6.18 -6.64 5.30
CA PHE A 139 6.13 -7.74 4.35
C PHE A 139 7.08 -7.54 3.16
N PHE A 140 7.06 -6.37 2.52
CA PHE A 140 7.96 -6.07 1.41
C PHE A 140 9.43 -6.08 1.85
N PHE A 141 9.76 -5.49 3.00
CA PHE A 141 11.13 -5.47 3.50
C PHE A 141 11.65 -6.88 3.82
N ARG A 142 10.82 -7.74 4.44
CA ARG A 142 11.22 -9.09 4.86
C ARG A 142 11.25 -10.12 3.73
N TYR A 143 10.31 -10.06 2.79
CA TYR A 143 10.11 -11.11 1.77
C TYR A 143 10.35 -10.64 0.34
N MET A 144 10.33 -9.33 0.09
CA MET A 144 10.43 -8.77 -1.26
C MET A 144 11.36 -7.56 -1.33
N LYS A 145 12.43 -7.57 -0.53
CA LYS A 145 13.36 -6.43 -0.37
C LYS A 145 13.87 -5.87 -1.70
N VAL A 146 14.15 -6.76 -2.65
CA VAL A 146 14.62 -6.42 -4.00
C VAL A 146 13.66 -5.47 -4.73
N LEU A 147 12.34 -5.56 -4.50
CA LEU A 147 11.37 -4.65 -5.10
C LEU A 147 11.47 -3.24 -4.51
N VAL A 148 11.81 -3.11 -3.22
CA VAL A 148 12.08 -1.82 -2.58
C VAL A 148 13.38 -1.24 -3.13
N GLU A 149 14.44 -2.04 -3.22
CA GLU A 149 15.75 -1.64 -3.74
C GLU A 149 15.69 -1.21 -5.22
N LYS A 150 14.79 -1.81 -6.01
CA LYS A 150 14.53 -1.40 -7.41
C LYS A 150 13.66 -0.15 -7.54
N GLY A 151 13.15 0.41 -6.43
CA GLY A 151 12.30 1.59 -6.45
C GLY A 151 10.90 1.35 -7.00
N TYR A 152 10.35 0.15 -6.79
CA TYR A 152 9.03 -0.23 -7.28
C TYR A 152 7.90 -0.02 -6.27
N ILE A 153 8.21 0.29 -5.00
CA ILE A 153 7.21 0.43 -3.94
C ILE A 153 6.90 1.90 -3.68
N TYR A 154 5.63 2.27 -3.74
CA TYR A 154 5.13 3.62 -3.56
C TYR A 154 3.98 3.63 -2.53
N ILE A 155 3.79 4.77 -1.86
CA ILE A 155 2.63 5.03 -1.00
C ILE A 155 1.84 6.18 -1.62
N ALA A 156 0.56 5.93 -1.92
CA ALA A 156 -0.35 6.97 -2.40
C ALA A 156 -0.58 8.03 -1.30
N SER A 157 -0.74 9.28 -1.71
CA SER A 157 -1.05 10.38 -0.80
C SER A 157 -2.44 10.95 -1.15
N PRO A 158 -3.54 10.42 -0.58
CA PRO A 158 -4.86 11.02 -0.74
C PRO A 158 -4.97 12.40 -0.09
N PRO A 159 -5.82 13.29 -0.62
CA PRO A 159 -6.06 14.59 -0.01
C PRO A 159 -6.82 14.44 1.31
N LEU A 160 -6.53 15.29 2.27
CA LEU A 160 -7.22 15.34 3.56
C LEU A 160 -8.49 16.18 3.50
N TYR A 161 -8.54 17.15 2.59
CA TYR A 161 -9.64 18.11 2.51
C TYR A 161 -10.10 18.39 1.07
N LEU A 162 -11.37 18.73 0.96
CA LEU A 162 -11.98 19.35 -0.21
C LEU A 162 -12.63 20.68 0.23
N VAL A 163 -12.13 21.77 -0.32
CA VAL A 163 -12.63 23.13 -0.06
C VAL A 163 -13.47 23.58 -1.26
N LYS A 164 -14.69 24.07 -1.02
CA LYS A 164 -15.69 24.36 -2.05
C LYS A 164 -16.43 25.68 -1.80
N LYS A 165 -16.63 26.46 -2.87
CA LYS A 165 -17.53 27.62 -2.88
C LYS A 165 -18.19 27.77 -4.25
N GLY A 166 -19.51 27.58 -4.31
CA GLY A 166 -20.25 27.57 -5.57
C GLY A 166 -19.73 26.47 -6.50
N LYS A 167 -19.21 26.85 -7.67
CA LYS A 167 -18.64 25.91 -8.66
C LYS A 167 -17.14 25.66 -8.47
N ASN A 168 -16.46 26.47 -7.66
CA ASN A 168 -15.02 26.34 -7.45
C ASN A 168 -14.73 25.32 -6.36
N GLN A 169 -13.76 24.44 -6.60
CA GLN A 169 -13.33 23.43 -5.65
C GLN A 169 -11.81 23.26 -5.66
N LYS A 170 -11.22 22.90 -4.52
CA LYS A 170 -9.79 22.65 -4.37
C LYS A 170 -9.53 21.52 -3.39
N TYR A 171 -8.71 20.54 -3.80
CA TYR A 171 -8.23 19.47 -2.92
C TYR A 171 -6.98 19.95 -2.17
N CYS A 172 -6.88 19.58 -0.90
CA CYS A 172 -5.78 19.97 -0.02
C CYS A 172 -5.24 18.74 0.71
N TRP A 173 -3.92 18.62 0.82
CA TRP A 173 -3.22 17.50 1.45
C TRP A 173 -2.77 17.77 2.88
N ASP A 174 -2.83 19.03 3.31
CA ASP A 174 -2.44 19.45 4.65
C ASP A 174 -3.29 20.65 5.13
N GLU A 175 -3.18 20.96 6.41
CA GLU A 175 -3.91 22.06 7.05
C GLU A 175 -3.51 23.44 6.49
N PRO A 176 -2.21 23.76 6.25
CA PRO A 176 -1.83 25.00 5.60
C PRO A 176 -2.48 25.22 4.23
N GLN A 177 -2.53 24.19 3.38
CA GLN A 177 -3.20 24.23 2.08
C GLN A 177 -4.71 24.47 2.25
N ARG A 178 -5.34 23.80 3.22
CA ARG A 178 -6.76 24.00 3.53
C ARG A 178 -7.06 25.45 3.90
N LEU A 179 -6.27 26.03 4.81
CA LEU A 179 -6.42 27.42 5.25
C LEU A 179 -6.20 28.41 4.10
N ALA A 180 -5.18 28.18 3.26
CA ALA A 180 -4.91 28.98 2.08
C ALA A 180 -6.06 28.91 1.07
N ALA A 181 -6.59 27.70 0.80
CA ALA A 181 -7.71 27.49 -0.12
C ALA A 181 -9.00 28.14 0.39
N VAL A 182 -9.25 28.12 1.70
CA VAL A 182 -10.39 28.82 2.30
C VAL A 182 -10.30 30.32 2.07
N LYS A 183 -9.13 30.94 2.33
CA LYS A 183 -8.90 32.36 2.10
C LYS A 183 -9.05 32.75 0.63
N GLU A 184 -8.45 31.96 -0.26
CA GLU A 184 -8.52 32.16 -1.70
C GLU A 184 -9.97 32.13 -2.21
N LEU A 185 -10.75 31.13 -1.80
CA LEU A 185 -12.15 30.99 -2.24
C LEU A 185 -13.08 31.98 -1.52
N ALA A 186 -12.77 32.39 -0.30
CA ALA A 186 -13.50 33.43 0.40
C ALA A 186 -13.39 34.79 -0.33
N GLY A 187 -12.20 35.14 -0.80
CA GLY A 187 -11.90 36.43 -1.42
C GLY A 187 -12.13 37.57 -0.43
N GLU A 188 -12.92 38.57 -0.83
CA GLU A 188 -13.39 39.65 0.05
C GLU A 188 -14.58 39.25 0.94
N GLY A 189 -15.11 38.03 0.74
CA GLY A 189 -16.23 37.50 1.51
C GLY A 189 -15.82 36.85 2.83
N LYS A 190 -16.81 36.36 3.57
CA LYS A 190 -16.63 35.63 4.83
C LYS A 190 -16.07 34.22 4.60
N GLU A 191 -15.07 33.80 5.36
CA GLU A 191 -14.49 32.45 5.30
C GLU A 191 -15.54 31.37 5.62
N GLU A 192 -16.51 31.67 6.49
CA GLU A 192 -17.60 30.77 6.87
C GLU A 192 -18.56 30.45 5.71
N SER A 193 -18.48 31.22 4.60
CA SER A 193 -19.23 30.93 3.37
C SER A 193 -18.60 29.82 2.52
N VAL A 194 -17.39 29.37 2.88
CA VAL A 194 -16.66 28.31 2.18
C VAL A 194 -16.92 26.97 2.86
N HIS A 195 -17.38 26.00 2.08
CA HIS A 195 -17.61 24.65 2.59
C HIS A 195 -16.29 23.87 2.61
N VAL A 196 -15.99 23.22 3.73
CA VAL A 196 -14.81 22.37 3.90
C VAL A 196 -15.28 20.97 4.27
N GLN A 197 -14.93 19.99 3.43
CA GLN A 197 -15.11 18.57 3.70
C GLN A 197 -13.75 17.98 4.06
N ARG A 198 -13.66 17.27 5.20
CA ARG A 198 -12.48 16.47 5.58
C ARG A 198 -12.75 15.02 5.18
N TYR A 199 -11.83 14.43 4.44
CA TYR A 199 -11.85 13.00 4.13
C TYR A 199 -11.23 12.22 5.28
N LYS A 200 -11.94 11.22 5.78
CA LYS A 200 -11.39 10.30 6.81
C LYS A 200 -10.91 8.98 6.24
N GLY A 201 -11.45 8.57 5.11
CA GLY A 201 -11.05 7.36 4.40
C GLY A 201 -11.33 7.45 2.91
N LEU A 202 -10.68 6.60 2.14
CA LEU A 202 -10.76 6.52 0.68
C LEU A 202 -12.19 6.18 0.23
N GLY A 203 -12.96 5.46 1.05
CA GLY A 203 -14.35 5.11 0.78
C GLY A 203 -15.32 6.30 0.75
N GLU A 204 -14.92 7.48 1.24
CA GLU A 204 -15.73 8.71 1.18
C GLU A 204 -15.60 9.43 -0.17
N MET A 205 -14.62 9.04 -1.00
CA MET A 205 -14.39 9.60 -2.32
C MET A 205 -15.16 8.79 -3.35
N ASN A 206 -15.70 9.47 -4.36
CA ASN A 206 -16.22 8.78 -5.54
C ASN A 206 -15.09 8.48 -6.56
N ALA A 207 -15.41 7.73 -7.60
CA ALA A 207 -14.43 7.27 -8.59
C ALA A 207 -13.69 8.41 -9.31
N SER A 208 -14.39 9.50 -9.66
CA SER A 208 -13.75 10.64 -10.34
C SER A 208 -12.83 11.40 -9.40
N GLN A 209 -13.25 11.59 -8.14
CA GLN A 209 -12.42 12.24 -7.13
C GLN A 209 -11.14 11.46 -6.90
N LEU A 210 -11.23 10.13 -6.71
CA LEU A 210 -10.08 9.28 -6.48
C LEU A 210 -9.10 9.28 -7.69
N TRP A 211 -9.64 9.33 -8.91
CA TRP A 211 -8.84 9.51 -10.12
C TRP A 211 -8.11 10.86 -10.12
N GLU A 212 -8.85 11.95 -9.96
CA GLU A 212 -8.36 13.33 -10.02
C GLU A 212 -7.35 13.68 -8.92
N THR A 213 -7.28 12.92 -7.83
CA THR A 213 -6.42 13.26 -6.70
C THR A 213 -5.27 12.30 -6.50
N THR A 214 -5.48 11.01 -6.79
CA THR A 214 -4.60 9.94 -6.29
C THR A 214 -4.14 8.96 -7.35
N MET A 215 -4.90 8.79 -8.42
CA MET A 215 -4.60 7.75 -9.41
C MET A 215 -4.14 8.31 -10.75
N ASN A 216 -4.54 9.52 -11.13
CA ASN A 216 -4.11 10.15 -12.38
C ASN A 216 -2.58 10.42 -12.37
N PRO A 217 -1.79 9.78 -13.25
CA PRO A 217 -0.34 9.95 -13.31
C PRO A 217 0.15 11.38 -13.53
N GLU A 218 -0.67 12.25 -14.13
CA GLU A 218 -0.29 13.63 -14.45
C GLU A 218 -0.29 14.57 -13.25
N ILE A 219 -1.06 14.25 -12.21
CA ILE A 219 -1.34 15.17 -11.09
C ILE A 219 -1.18 14.55 -9.70
N ARG A 220 -1.18 13.22 -9.60
CA ARG A 220 -1.03 12.53 -8.31
C ARG A 220 0.34 12.79 -7.69
N THR A 221 0.38 12.78 -6.37
CA THR A 221 1.63 12.73 -5.59
C THR A 221 1.76 11.38 -4.89
N MET A 222 2.95 10.80 -4.94
CA MET A 222 3.27 9.53 -4.28
C MET A 222 4.60 9.64 -3.54
N LYS A 223 4.75 8.85 -2.48
CA LYS A 223 6.01 8.71 -1.75
C LYS A 223 6.70 7.44 -2.24
N LEU A 224 7.90 7.58 -2.81
CA LEU A 224 8.75 6.43 -3.14
C LEU A 224 9.35 5.86 -1.84
N VAL A 225 9.26 4.55 -1.66
CA VAL A 225 9.87 3.87 -0.51
C VAL A 225 11.31 3.51 -0.85
N THR A 226 12.26 3.95 -0.03
CA THR A 226 13.69 3.68 -0.17
C THR A 226 14.24 3.01 1.09
N ILE A 227 15.43 2.41 0.98
CA ILE A 227 16.17 1.85 2.10
C ILE A 227 17.53 2.53 2.14
N ASP A 228 17.71 3.46 3.07
CA ASP A 228 18.98 4.16 3.24
C ASP A 228 19.99 3.27 3.98
N SER A 229 19.53 2.61 5.05
CA SER A 229 20.32 1.65 5.83
C SER A 229 19.51 0.38 6.07
N ALA A 230 19.95 -0.72 5.46
CA ALA A 230 19.30 -2.01 5.65
C ALA A 230 19.40 -2.51 7.10
N ALA A 231 20.50 -2.22 7.79
CA ALA A 231 20.72 -2.61 9.17
C ALA A 231 19.81 -1.82 10.14
N GLU A 232 19.63 -0.52 9.89
CA GLU A 232 18.75 0.31 10.71
C GLU A 232 17.29 -0.07 10.47
N ALA A 233 16.88 -0.24 9.21
CA ALA A 233 15.53 -0.70 8.88
C ALA A 233 15.23 -2.07 9.53
N ASP A 234 16.18 -3.01 9.49
CA ASP A 234 16.06 -4.31 10.16
C ASP A 234 15.84 -4.18 11.67
N HIS A 235 16.62 -3.31 12.32
CA HIS A 235 16.47 -3.04 13.75
C HIS A 235 15.11 -2.43 14.08
N VAL A 236 14.68 -1.43 13.31
CA VAL A 236 13.38 -0.75 13.50
C VAL A 236 12.21 -1.71 13.30
N PHE A 237 12.22 -2.53 12.23
CA PHE A 237 11.17 -3.54 12.03
C PHE A 237 11.15 -4.58 13.15
N SER A 238 12.31 -5.06 13.59
CA SER A 238 12.40 -6.02 14.70
C SER A 238 11.83 -5.44 16.00
N MET A 239 12.14 -4.18 16.30
CA MET A 239 11.66 -3.49 17.51
C MET A 239 10.15 -3.22 17.46
N LEU A 240 9.65 -2.66 16.35
CA LEU A 240 8.25 -2.24 16.24
C LEU A 240 7.32 -3.43 15.96
N MET A 241 7.76 -4.40 15.17
CA MET A 241 6.91 -5.48 14.69
C MET A 241 7.18 -6.82 15.38
N GLY A 242 8.33 -6.99 16.05
CA GLY A 242 8.73 -8.22 16.72
C GLY A 242 8.08 -8.48 18.08
N ASP A 243 8.43 -9.58 18.73
CA ASP A 243 7.71 -10.06 19.92
C ASP A 243 8.00 -9.30 21.21
N GLU A 244 9.12 -8.59 21.28
CA GLU A 244 9.52 -7.86 22.47
C GLU A 244 8.65 -6.62 22.71
N VAL A 245 8.02 -6.57 23.89
CA VAL A 245 7.11 -5.48 24.25
C VAL A 245 7.84 -4.29 24.84
N ALA A 246 8.86 -4.54 25.67
CA ALA A 246 9.56 -3.48 26.41
C ALA A 246 10.26 -2.47 25.49
N PRO A 247 11.09 -2.88 24.50
CA PRO A 247 11.76 -1.94 23.60
C PRO A 247 10.78 -1.12 22.77
N ARG A 248 9.72 -1.77 22.27
CA ARG A 248 8.64 -1.10 21.55
C ARG A 248 7.95 -0.05 22.40
N ARG A 249 7.63 -0.38 23.65
CA ARG A 249 6.97 0.53 24.57
C ARG A 249 7.84 1.75 24.86
N GLU A 250 9.13 1.53 25.14
CA GLU A 250 10.09 2.59 25.37
C GLU A 250 10.22 3.50 24.13
N PHE A 251 10.31 2.92 22.94
CA PHE A 251 10.33 3.67 21.69
C PHE A 251 9.08 4.54 21.52
N ILE A 252 7.89 3.98 21.77
CA ILE A 252 6.64 4.74 21.73
C ILE A 252 6.65 5.85 22.77
N GLU A 253 7.01 5.57 24.03
CA GLU A 253 6.98 6.57 25.11
C GLU A 253 7.99 7.72 24.88
N THR A 254 9.16 7.41 24.32
CA THR A 254 10.21 8.39 24.00
C THR A 254 9.85 9.29 22.81
N HIS A 255 9.14 8.75 21.80
CA HIS A 255 8.81 9.48 20.57
C HIS A 255 7.38 10.04 20.56
N ALA A 256 6.47 9.52 21.38
CA ALA A 256 5.07 9.97 21.42
C ALA A 256 4.91 11.37 22.03
N LYS A 257 5.80 11.82 22.93
CA LYS A 257 5.74 13.17 23.52
C LYS A 257 6.03 14.31 22.52
N TYR A 258 6.52 13.99 21.33
CA TYR A 258 6.77 14.94 20.24
C TYR A 258 5.94 14.66 18.98
N ALA A 259 5.03 13.69 19.04
CA ALA A 259 4.08 13.44 17.95
C ALA A 259 2.98 14.51 18.01
N ASN A 260 3.22 15.68 17.41
CA ASN A 260 2.13 16.56 16.99
C ASN A 260 1.33 15.79 15.94
N LEU A 261 0.32 15.06 16.40
CA LEU A 261 -0.66 14.36 15.56
C LEU A 261 -1.72 15.31 14.98
N ASP A 262 -1.67 16.61 15.31
CA ASP A 262 -2.44 17.68 14.65
C ASP A 262 -1.78 19.05 14.93
N ILE A 263 -1.11 19.64 13.93
CA ILE A 263 -1.13 21.10 13.62
C ILE A 263 -1.20 21.23 12.11
#